data_AF-A0A3C1RAY3-F1
#
_entry.id   AF-A0A3C1RAY3-F1
#
_cell.length_a   1.000
_cell.length_b   1.000
_cell.length_c   1.000
_cell.angle_alpha   90.00
_cell.angle_beta   90.00
_cell.angle_gamma   90.00
#
_symmetry.space_group_name_H-M   'P 1'
#
loop_
_entity.id
_entity.type
_entity.pdbx_description
1 polymer ?
#
loop_
_entity_poly.entity_id
_entity_poly.type
_entity_poly.pdbx_seq_one_letter_code
_entity_poly.pdbx_strand_id
1 'polypeptide(L)'
;MIVNSIILGRAKGSAGNVTVSTQKGRTILKQKASIVSNPRSPAQLLQRSMIMRAVFVWQLFGNMLKSGITSLVEYGSQYNTFVGINANHFKASTFTKETFRNADLANAYATVGRLGNLNAVPATISVDSISFNIDTAKFKSIAKAGDVVKVLLGHPQEQTMDFVEKTLSANDIANFNGLQLFQLDSDFTNTDPVCAVWLESGSGNDSTTSKFSQ
;
A
#
# COMPACT_ATOMS: atom_id res chain seq x y z
N MET A 1 0.93 27.35 -5.76
CA MET A 1 1.86 28.21 -6.51
C MET A 1 3.28 27.87 -6.10
N ILE A 2 4.15 27.49 -7.04
CA ILE A 2 5.58 27.30 -6.80
C ILE A 2 6.22 28.67 -7.05
N VAL A 3 6.87 29.26 -6.05
CA VAL A 3 7.52 30.57 -6.17
C VAL A 3 9.02 30.36 -6.15
N ASN A 4 9.68 30.56 -7.30
CA ASN A 4 11.14 30.60 -7.39
C ASN A 4 11.59 32.03 -7.04
N SER A 5 11.89 32.30 -5.77
CA SER A 5 12.59 33.54 -5.39
C SER A 5 13.78 33.23 -4.47
N ILE A 6 14.92 33.87 -4.78
CA ILE A 6 16.19 33.75 -4.03
C ILE A 6 16.02 34.20 -2.57
N ILE A 7 15.06 35.09 -2.29
CA ILE A 7 14.77 35.62 -0.95
C ILE A 7 13.97 34.60 -0.11
N LEU A 8 13.16 33.73 -0.73
CA LEU A 8 12.33 32.74 -0.04
C LEU A 8 12.96 31.34 0.05
N GLY A 9 14.11 31.09 -0.58
CA GLY A 9 14.80 29.80 -0.56
C GLY A 9 15.29 29.36 0.83
N ARG A 10 15.42 30.31 1.78
CA ARG A 10 15.81 30.07 3.18
C ARG A 10 14.73 30.45 4.20
N ALA A 11 13.57 30.91 3.75
CA ALA A 11 12.50 31.35 4.65
C ALA A 11 11.82 30.12 5.29
N LYS A 12 12.00 29.95 6.60
CA LYS A 12 11.34 28.92 7.42
C LYS A 12 10.49 29.63 8.47
N GLY A 13 9.17 29.40 8.47
CA GLY A 13 8.28 30.00 9.46
C GLY A 13 6.91 30.38 8.91
N SER A 14 6.12 31.07 9.72
CA SER A 14 4.84 31.65 9.32
C SER A 14 4.95 33.17 9.35
N ALA A 15 4.54 33.83 8.27
CA ALA A 15 4.42 35.29 8.19
C ALA A 15 2.95 35.62 7.85
N GLY A 16 2.25 36.26 8.79
CA GLY A 16 0.81 36.47 8.68
C GLY A 16 0.03 35.16 8.51
N ASN A 17 -0.86 35.11 7.53
CA ASN A 17 -1.64 33.90 7.19
C ASN A 17 -0.88 32.92 6.28
N VAL A 18 0.40 33.13 5.95
CA VAL A 18 1.14 32.25 5.04
C VAL A 18 2.23 31.51 5.81
N THR A 19 2.19 30.18 5.75
CA THR A 19 3.26 29.30 6.25
C THR A 19 4.15 28.89 5.09
N VAL A 20 5.45 29.16 5.22
CA VAL A 20 6.48 28.79 4.26
C VAL A 20 7.16 27.52 4.74
N SER A 21 7.18 26.50 3.90
CA SER A 21 7.86 25.24 4.19
C SER A 21 8.63 24.74 2.96
N THR A 22 9.84 24.24 3.15
CA THR A 22 10.64 23.67 2.07
C THR A 22 10.51 22.15 2.07
N GLN A 23 10.08 21.55 0.96
CA GLN A 23 9.98 20.10 0.82
C GLN A 23 10.74 19.66 -0.43
N LYS A 24 11.74 18.78 -0.26
CA LYS A 24 12.60 18.26 -1.35
C LYS A 24 13.13 19.37 -2.28
N GLY A 25 13.57 20.50 -1.70
CA GLY A 25 14.13 21.64 -2.44
C GLY A 25 13.11 22.66 -2.98
N ARG A 26 11.80 22.48 -2.78
CA ARG A 26 10.77 23.44 -3.22
C ARG A 26 10.18 24.21 -2.05
N THR A 27 10.05 25.53 -2.20
CA THR A 27 9.34 26.39 -1.26
C THR A 27 7.83 26.30 -1.49
N ILE A 28 7.12 25.73 -0.53
CA ILE A 28 5.66 25.60 -0.48
C ILE A 28 5.11 26.71 0.41
N LEU A 29 4.25 27.55 -0.15
CA LEU A 29 3.47 28.55 0.58
C LEU A 29 2.08 27.99 0.86
N LYS A 30 1.71 27.87 2.13
CA LYS A 30 0.39 27.43 2.58
C LYS A 30 -0.34 28.61 3.21
N GLN A 31 -1.46 29.02 2.63
CA GLN A 31 -2.31 30.04 3.22
C GLN A 31 -3.24 29.40 4.26
N LYS A 32 -3.19 29.89 5.49
CA LYS A 32 -4.15 29.58 6.56
C LYS A 32 -5.48 30.24 6.22
N ALA A 33 -6.57 29.49 6.37
CA ALA A 33 -7.92 30.02 6.22
C ALA A 33 -8.19 31.08 7.29
N SER A 34 -8.64 32.27 6.89
CA SER A 34 -8.88 33.42 7.77
C SER A 34 -10.18 33.32 8.57
N ILE A 35 -11.08 32.41 8.20
CA ILE A 35 -12.36 32.18 8.88
C ILE A 35 -12.55 30.66 8.95
N VAL A 36 -12.42 30.09 10.15
CA VAL A 36 -12.71 28.68 10.38
C VAL A 36 -14.12 28.59 10.95
N SER A 37 -15.12 28.49 10.07
CA SER A 37 -16.45 28.03 10.48
C SER A 37 -16.29 26.65 11.13
N ASN A 38 -16.76 26.52 12.38
CA ASN A 38 -16.71 25.37 13.27
C ASN A 38 -16.21 24.05 12.61
N PRO A 39 -15.00 23.54 12.97
CA PRO A 39 -14.28 22.49 12.25
C PRO A 39 -14.85 21.06 12.44
N ARG A 40 -16.18 20.94 12.48
CA ARG A 40 -16.95 19.72 12.73
C ARG A 40 -17.96 19.44 11.61
N SER A 41 -17.76 19.95 10.40
CA SER A 41 -18.64 19.54 9.31
C SER A 41 -18.52 18.02 9.07
N PRO A 42 -19.59 17.33 8.66
CA PRO A 42 -19.54 15.90 8.39
C PRO A 42 -18.41 15.51 7.43
N ALA A 43 -18.18 16.32 6.40
CA ALA A 43 -17.08 16.12 5.44
C ALA A 43 -15.69 16.21 6.10
N GLN A 44 -15.49 17.14 7.05
CA GLN A 44 -14.24 17.28 7.78
C GLN A 44 -13.99 16.10 8.74
N LEU A 45 -15.03 15.62 9.43
CA LEU A 45 -14.93 14.45 10.30
C LEU A 45 -14.59 13.19 9.51
N LEU A 46 -15.24 13.01 8.35
CA LEU A 46 -14.98 11.88 7.45
C LEU A 46 -13.54 11.93 6.89
N GLN A 47 -13.04 13.11 6.55
CA GLN A 47 -11.65 13.24 6.12
C GLN A 47 -10.66 12.91 7.24
N ARG A 48 -10.96 13.30 8.49
CA ARG A 48 -10.12 12.96 9.65
C ARG A 48 -10.14 11.46 9.94
N SER A 49 -11.31 10.81 9.91
CA SER A 49 -11.41 9.36 10.11
C SER A 49 -10.66 8.59 9.03
N MET A 50 -10.78 9.02 7.76
CA MET A 50 -10.00 8.44 6.65
C MET A 50 -8.49 8.51 6.92
N ILE A 51 -7.97 9.69 7.30
CA ILE A 51 -6.53 9.84 7.56
C ILE A 51 -6.10 8.98 8.74
N MET A 52 -6.87 8.95 9.83
CA MET A 52 -6.54 8.12 11.00
C MET A 52 -6.45 6.64 10.64
N ARG A 53 -7.40 6.12 9.84
CA ARG A 53 -7.40 4.74 9.36
C ARG A 53 -6.21 4.45 8.46
N ALA A 54 -5.95 5.32 7.50
CA ALA A 54 -4.85 5.16 6.55
C ALA A 54 -3.47 5.19 7.26
N VAL A 55 -3.30 6.08 8.24
CA VAL A 55 -2.09 6.14 9.09
C VAL A 55 -1.93 4.85 9.88
N PHE A 56 -3.00 4.37 10.50
CA PHE A 56 -2.95 3.16 11.31
C PHE A 56 -2.55 1.93 10.49
N VAL A 57 -3.19 1.72 9.33
CA VAL A 57 -2.84 0.61 8.42
C VAL A 57 -1.41 0.75 7.93
N TRP A 58 -0.94 1.96 7.63
CA TRP A 58 0.45 2.18 7.25
C TRP A 58 1.44 1.91 8.39
N GLN A 59 1.08 2.19 9.64
CA GLN A 59 1.93 1.85 10.78
C GLN A 59 2.08 0.34 10.97
N LEU A 60 1.02 -0.43 10.67
CA LEU A 60 1.05 -1.89 10.74
C LEU A 60 1.83 -2.52 9.59
N PHE A 61 1.48 -2.19 8.34
CA PHE A 61 1.97 -2.92 7.17
C PHE A 61 2.88 -2.10 6.26
N GLY A 62 3.08 -0.81 6.54
CA GLY A 62 3.84 0.09 5.68
C GLY A 62 5.27 -0.37 5.42
N ASN A 63 5.93 -1.02 6.39
CA ASN A 63 7.28 -1.56 6.19
C ASN A 63 7.32 -2.67 5.13
N MET A 64 6.30 -3.52 5.07
CA MET A 64 6.17 -4.60 4.08
C MET A 64 5.76 -4.02 2.71
N LEU A 65 4.76 -3.15 2.70
CA LEU A 65 4.15 -2.61 1.48
C LEU A 65 4.99 -1.54 0.77
N LYS A 66 5.86 -0.82 1.50
CA LYS A 66 6.61 0.32 0.95
C LYS A 66 7.44 -0.05 -0.27
N SER A 67 7.99 -1.25 -0.30
CA SER A 67 8.81 -1.77 -1.41
C SER A 67 7.99 -1.94 -2.70
N GLY A 68 6.73 -2.39 -2.56
CA GLY A 68 5.79 -2.51 -3.67
C GLY A 68 5.12 -1.21 -4.12
N ILE A 69 5.45 -0.05 -3.55
CA ILE A 69 4.83 1.23 -3.93
C ILE A 69 5.84 2.11 -4.67
N THR A 70 5.68 2.18 -5.99
CA THR A 70 6.40 3.15 -6.83
C THR A 70 5.71 4.50 -6.69
N SER A 71 6.41 5.51 -6.15
CA SER A 71 5.84 6.86 -5.99
C SER A 71 5.47 7.45 -7.35
N LEU A 72 4.17 7.58 -7.63
CA LEU A 72 3.66 8.13 -8.89
C LEU A 72 3.83 9.64 -9.01
N VAL A 73 3.98 10.33 -7.87
CA VAL A 73 4.23 11.77 -7.83
C VAL A 73 5.73 11.98 -7.62
N GLU A 74 6.38 12.78 -8.47
CA GLU A 74 7.84 13.05 -8.46
C GLU A 74 8.40 13.42 -7.06
N TYR A 75 7.56 13.93 -6.16
CA TYR A 75 7.95 14.34 -4.81
C TYR A 75 7.12 13.71 -3.69
N GLY A 76 6.18 12.81 -4.03
CA GLY A 76 5.43 12.03 -3.05
C GLY A 76 6.34 11.10 -2.24
N SER A 77 5.92 10.74 -1.03
CA SER A 77 6.42 9.54 -0.36
C SER A 77 5.54 8.36 -0.75
N GLN A 78 6.03 7.13 -0.54
CA GLN A 78 5.22 5.92 -0.70
C GLN A 78 3.97 5.99 0.20
N TYR A 79 4.11 6.50 1.41
CA TYR A 79 2.99 6.79 2.31
C TYR A 79 1.93 7.71 1.66
N ASN A 80 2.34 8.83 1.06
CA ASN A 80 1.39 9.74 0.42
C ASN A 80 0.66 9.07 -0.76
N THR A 81 1.37 8.21 -1.49
CA THR A 81 0.80 7.45 -2.61
C THR A 81 -0.22 6.44 -2.07
N PHE A 82 0.11 5.69 -1.01
CA PHE A 82 -0.78 4.75 -0.34
C PHE A 82 -2.06 5.41 0.17
N VAL A 83 -1.92 6.51 0.92
CA VAL A 83 -3.07 7.25 1.47
C VAL A 83 -3.92 7.84 0.35
N GLY A 84 -3.29 8.35 -0.70
CA GLY A 84 -3.97 8.94 -1.85
C GLY A 84 -4.82 7.92 -2.61
N ILE A 85 -4.25 6.77 -2.96
CA ILE A 85 -4.97 5.76 -3.75
C ILE A 85 -6.06 5.05 -2.93
N ASN A 86 -5.84 4.83 -1.64
CA ASN A 86 -6.80 4.18 -0.75
C ASN A 86 -7.77 5.16 -0.06
N ALA A 87 -7.75 6.45 -0.42
CA ALA A 87 -8.57 7.46 0.23
C ALA A 87 -10.06 7.08 0.18
N ASN A 88 -10.57 6.64 -0.97
CA ASN A 88 -11.99 6.26 -1.09
C ASN A 88 -12.33 5.00 -0.28
N HIS A 89 -11.41 4.04 -0.22
CA HIS A 89 -11.58 2.83 0.60
C HIS A 89 -11.73 3.21 2.08
N PHE A 90 -10.75 3.92 2.64
CA PHE A 90 -10.74 4.28 4.06
C PHE A 90 -11.81 5.31 4.47
N LYS A 91 -12.36 6.06 3.51
CA LYS A 91 -13.57 6.89 3.71
C LYS A 91 -14.81 6.01 3.94
N ALA A 92 -14.95 4.94 3.18
CA ALA A 92 -16.08 4.03 3.25
C ALA A 92 -15.98 3.04 4.43
N SER A 93 -14.77 2.67 4.85
CA SER A 93 -14.56 1.79 6.01
C SER A 93 -15.12 2.41 7.30
N THR A 94 -15.44 1.57 8.29
CA THR A 94 -16.00 2.01 9.58
C THR A 94 -15.12 1.71 10.79
N PHE A 95 -14.06 0.91 10.63
CA PHE A 95 -13.20 0.46 11.73
C PHE A 95 -12.46 1.59 12.48
N THR A 96 -12.12 1.29 13.74
CA THR A 96 -11.16 2.00 14.60
C THR A 96 -9.91 1.15 14.83
N LYS A 97 -8.93 1.62 15.62
CA LYS A 97 -7.71 0.84 15.90
C LYS A 97 -8.01 -0.46 16.65
N GLU A 98 -9.01 -0.43 17.53
CA GLU A 98 -9.41 -1.54 18.39
C GLU A 98 -10.27 -2.55 17.63
N THR A 99 -11.12 -2.07 16.71
CA THR A 99 -12.02 -2.92 15.92
C THR A 99 -11.42 -3.37 14.60
N PHE A 100 -10.23 -2.89 14.22
CA PHE A 100 -9.60 -3.23 12.95
C PHE A 100 -9.41 -4.73 12.83
N ARG A 101 -9.73 -5.27 11.66
CA ARG A 101 -9.52 -6.66 11.27
C ARG A 101 -8.97 -6.70 9.85
N ASN A 102 -8.20 -7.74 9.52
CA ASN A 102 -7.62 -7.89 8.18
C ASN A 102 -8.69 -7.84 7.07
N ALA A 103 -9.91 -8.34 7.34
CA ALA A 103 -11.06 -8.24 6.43
C ALA A 103 -11.38 -6.80 6.00
N ASP A 104 -11.11 -5.79 6.85
CA ASP A 104 -11.32 -4.38 6.53
C ASP A 104 -10.41 -3.87 5.40
N LEU A 105 -9.34 -4.60 5.08
CA LEU A 105 -8.42 -4.28 3.99
C LEU A 105 -8.87 -4.83 2.65
N ALA A 106 -9.86 -5.73 2.58
CA ALA A 106 -10.32 -6.31 1.33
C ALA A 106 -10.64 -5.22 0.30
N ASN A 107 -10.11 -5.36 -0.92
CA ASN A 107 -10.16 -4.41 -2.03
C ASN A 107 -9.32 -3.12 -1.90
N ALA A 108 -8.67 -2.87 -0.77
CA ALA A 108 -7.68 -1.81 -0.67
C ALA A 108 -6.46 -2.16 -1.53
N TYR A 109 -5.82 -1.15 -2.12
CA TYR A 109 -4.54 -1.30 -2.80
C TYR A 109 -3.45 -1.58 -1.78
N ALA A 110 -2.82 -2.75 -1.89
CA ALA A 110 -1.63 -3.09 -1.13
C ALA A 110 -0.40 -2.43 -1.76
N THR A 111 -0.28 -2.54 -3.09
CA THR A 111 0.86 -2.05 -3.87
C THR A 111 0.40 -1.33 -5.12
N VAL A 112 1.23 -0.42 -5.60
CA VAL A 112 1.00 0.34 -6.85
C VAL A 112 2.33 0.49 -7.54
N GLY A 113 2.44 -0.08 -8.74
CA GLY A 113 3.69 -0.09 -9.46
C GLY A 113 3.53 -0.10 -10.97
N ARG A 114 4.68 -0.02 -11.65
CA ARG A 114 4.79 0.21 -13.10
C ARG A 114 4.82 -1.09 -13.93
N LEU A 115 4.97 -2.25 -13.30
CA LEU A 115 5.01 -3.56 -13.98
C LEU A 115 3.59 -4.07 -14.36
N GLY A 116 2.57 -3.22 -14.27
CA GLY A 116 1.18 -3.59 -14.50
C GLY A 116 0.52 -4.20 -13.27
N ASN A 117 -0.54 -4.97 -13.48
CA ASN A 117 -1.35 -5.53 -12.38
C ASN A 117 -1.09 -7.03 -12.24
N LEU A 118 -0.88 -7.50 -11.02
CA LEU A 118 -0.84 -8.93 -10.70
C LEU A 118 -1.98 -9.21 -9.72
N ASN A 119 -3.00 -9.93 -10.19
CA ASN A 119 -4.10 -10.33 -9.33
C ASN A 119 -3.83 -11.76 -8.88
N ALA A 120 -3.85 -11.97 -7.57
CA ALA A 120 -3.77 -13.28 -6.97
C ALA A 120 -5.02 -13.51 -6.13
N VAL A 121 -5.64 -14.67 -6.28
CA VAL A 121 -6.79 -15.09 -5.47
C VAL A 121 -6.41 -16.40 -4.78
N PRO A 122 -6.64 -16.54 -3.47
CA PRO A 122 -6.48 -17.83 -2.79
C PRO A 122 -7.29 -18.92 -3.52
N ALA A 123 -6.68 -20.07 -3.77
CA ALA A 123 -7.28 -21.16 -4.54
C ALA A 123 -7.53 -22.40 -3.68
N THR A 124 -6.46 -22.98 -3.12
CA THR A 124 -6.55 -24.13 -2.21
C THR A 124 -5.90 -23.76 -0.90
N ILE A 125 -6.64 -23.94 0.19
CA ILE A 125 -6.19 -23.73 1.55
C ILE A 125 -6.07 -25.09 2.23
N SER A 126 -4.92 -25.35 2.81
CA SER A 126 -4.62 -26.54 3.61
C SER A 126 -3.91 -26.12 4.89
N VAL A 127 -3.82 -27.03 5.85
CA VAL A 127 -3.28 -26.77 7.19
C VAL A 127 -1.92 -26.06 7.15
N ASP A 128 -1.04 -26.41 6.20
CA ASP A 128 0.33 -25.86 6.12
C ASP A 128 0.66 -25.20 4.78
N SER A 129 -0.31 -25.07 3.87
CA SER A 129 -0.04 -24.49 2.55
C SER A 129 -1.25 -23.77 1.96
N ILE A 130 -0.96 -22.67 1.26
CA ILE A 130 -1.94 -21.94 0.47
C ILE A 130 -1.42 -21.80 -0.95
N SER A 131 -2.27 -22.13 -1.91
CA SER A 131 -2.03 -21.86 -3.33
C SER A 131 -2.84 -20.65 -3.77
N PHE A 132 -2.28 -19.88 -4.70
CA PHE A 132 -2.91 -18.73 -5.32
C PHE A 132 -3.08 -18.96 -6.80
N ASN A 133 -4.27 -18.65 -7.30
CA ASN A 133 -4.52 -18.55 -8.72
C ASN A 133 -3.97 -17.20 -9.22
N ILE A 134 -2.97 -17.28 -10.10
CA ILE A 134 -2.32 -16.14 -10.73
C ILE A 134 -2.28 -16.42 -12.23
N ASP A 135 -2.59 -15.41 -13.04
CA ASP A 135 -2.47 -15.49 -14.50
C ASP A 135 -1.01 -15.79 -14.88
N THR A 136 -0.77 -17.04 -15.27
CA THR A 136 0.56 -17.57 -15.56
C THR A 136 1.16 -16.94 -16.81
N ALA A 137 0.35 -16.65 -17.82
CA ALA A 137 0.80 -15.99 -19.05
C ALA A 137 1.25 -14.56 -18.74
N LYS A 138 0.45 -13.84 -17.96
CA LYS A 138 0.80 -12.49 -17.52
C LYS A 138 2.04 -12.49 -16.64
N PHE A 139 2.12 -13.37 -15.66
CA PHE A 139 3.26 -13.49 -14.76
C PHE A 139 4.57 -13.74 -15.54
N LYS A 140 4.57 -14.71 -16.46
CA LYS A 140 5.75 -15.03 -17.29
C LYS A 140 6.13 -13.88 -18.23
N SER A 141 5.18 -13.03 -18.63
CA SER A 141 5.47 -11.87 -19.50
C SER A 141 6.14 -10.71 -18.75
N ILE A 142 5.95 -10.61 -17.44
CA ILE A 142 6.47 -9.51 -16.61
C ILE A 142 7.69 -9.92 -15.78
N ALA A 143 7.75 -11.16 -15.31
CA ALA A 143 8.76 -11.64 -14.38
C ALA A 143 10.12 -11.90 -15.04
N LYS A 144 11.19 -11.52 -14.35
CA LYS A 144 12.59 -11.77 -14.74
C LYS A 144 13.33 -12.49 -13.63
N ALA A 145 14.36 -13.25 -14.01
CA ALA A 145 15.23 -13.89 -13.04
C ALA A 145 15.90 -12.83 -12.15
N GLY A 146 15.84 -13.02 -10.83
CA GLY A 146 16.27 -12.05 -9.83
C GLY A 146 15.16 -11.14 -9.29
N ASP A 147 13.97 -11.14 -9.89
CA ASP A 147 12.80 -10.46 -9.32
C ASP A 147 12.31 -11.19 -8.06
N VAL A 148 11.60 -10.49 -7.19
CA VAL A 148 11.11 -11.02 -5.90
C VAL A 148 9.59 -11.03 -5.88
N VAL A 149 9.00 -12.20 -5.67
CA VAL A 149 7.57 -12.33 -5.37
C VAL A 149 7.38 -12.14 -3.87
N LYS A 150 6.48 -11.25 -3.50
CA LYS A 150 6.15 -10.94 -2.12
C LYS A 150 4.68 -11.24 -1.88
N VAL A 151 4.40 -11.84 -0.74
CA VAL A 151 3.06 -12.19 -0.31
C VAL A 151 2.87 -11.68 1.11
N LEU A 152 1.75 -10.99 1.31
CA LEU A 152 1.24 -10.63 2.62
C LEU A 152 -0.08 -11.38 2.80
N LEU A 153 -0.22 -12.09 3.91
CA LEU A 153 -1.34 -13.01 4.15
C LEU A 153 -1.77 -12.88 5.61
N GLY A 154 -3.06 -12.82 5.91
CA GLY A 154 -3.50 -12.85 7.29
C GLY A 154 -4.93 -13.32 7.47
N HIS A 155 -5.20 -13.86 8.66
CA HIS A 155 -6.52 -14.39 8.98
C HIS A 155 -7.50 -13.21 9.07
N PRO A 156 -8.70 -13.26 8.47
CA PRO A 156 -9.57 -12.10 8.33
C PRO A 156 -10.00 -11.49 9.66
N GLN A 157 -9.99 -12.28 10.74
CA GLN A 157 -10.37 -11.87 12.10
C GLN A 157 -9.20 -11.43 12.98
N GLU A 158 -7.99 -11.35 12.43
CA GLU A 158 -6.79 -10.90 13.15
C GLU A 158 -6.34 -9.52 12.69
N GLN A 159 -5.34 -8.97 13.38
CA GLN A 159 -4.68 -7.70 13.05
C GLN A 159 -3.27 -7.89 12.49
N THR A 160 -2.74 -9.10 12.63
CA THR A 160 -1.41 -9.51 12.18
C THR A 160 -1.50 -10.17 10.82
N MET A 161 -0.44 -10.05 10.03
CA MET A 161 -0.30 -10.71 8.74
C MET A 161 1.11 -11.29 8.64
N ASP A 162 1.19 -12.49 8.07
CA ASP A 162 2.41 -13.18 7.69
C ASP A 162 2.93 -12.59 6.38
N PHE A 163 4.24 -12.35 6.34
CA PHE A 163 4.91 -11.78 5.17
C PHE A 163 5.98 -12.75 4.67
N VAL A 164 5.85 -13.16 3.40
CA VAL A 164 6.75 -14.11 2.76
C VAL A 164 7.30 -13.48 1.48
N GLU A 165 8.59 -13.66 1.24
CA GLU A 165 9.26 -13.24 0.02
C GLU A 165 10.07 -14.38 -0.61
N LYS A 166 10.06 -14.46 -1.94
CA LYS A 166 10.80 -15.45 -2.71
C LYS A 166 11.43 -14.80 -3.93
N THR A 167 12.76 -14.86 -4.01
CA THR A 167 13.50 -14.49 -5.21
C THR A 167 13.31 -15.55 -6.30
N LEU A 168 13.00 -15.09 -7.51
CA LEU A 168 12.74 -15.93 -8.67
C LEU A 168 14.03 -16.31 -9.39
N SER A 169 14.21 -17.61 -9.63
CA SER A 169 15.18 -18.12 -10.60
C SER A 169 14.56 -18.21 -12.00
N ALA A 170 15.40 -18.37 -13.03
CA ALA A 170 14.91 -18.64 -14.39
C ALA A 170 14.06 -19.92 -14.46
N ASN A 171 14.37 -20.92 -13.62
CA ASN A 171 13.61 -22.16 -13.52
C ASN A 171 12.24 -21.95 -12.88
N ASP A 172 12.14 -21.10 -11.84
CA ASP A 172 10.85 -20.77 -11.22
C ASP A 172 9.90 -20.13 -12.24
N ILE A 173 10.42 -19.25 -13.10
CA ILE A 173 9.64 -18.55 -14.12
C ILE A 173 9.21 -19.52 -15.24
N ALA A 174 10.14 -20.33 -15.76
CA ALA A 174 9.83 -21.29 -16.83
C ALA A 174 8.74 -22.29 -16.39
N ASN A 175 8.85 -22.79 -15.16
CA ASN A 175 7.96 -23.80 -14.60
C ASN A 175 6.78 -23.21 -13.80
N PHE A 176 6.57 -21.88 -13.85
CA PHE A 176 5.50 -21.25 -13.10
C PHE A 176 4.13 -21.75 -13.56
N ASN A 177 3.41 -22.41 -12.65
CA ASN A 177 2.07 -22.97 -12.84
C ASN A 177 1.10 -22.51 -11.75
N GLY A 178 1.37 -21.35 -11.15
CA GLY A 178 0.68 -20.84 -9.96
C GLY A 178 1.67 -20.61 -8.82
N LEU A 179 1.24 -19.85 -7.81
CA LEU A 179 2.04 -19.60 -6.61
C LEU A 179 1.54 -20.50 -5.48
N GLN A 180 2.46 -21.19 -4.82
CA GLN A 180 2.17 -21.97 -3.63
C GLN A 180 3.12 -21.56 -2.52
N LEU A 181 2.55 -21.25 -1.36
CA LEU A 181 3.27 -21.01 -0.12
C LEU A 181 3.14 -22.22 0.80
N PHE A 182 4.19 -22.48 1.56
CA PHE A 182 4.28 -23.56 2.53
C PHE A 182 4.73 -22.98 3.87
N GLN A 183 4.45 -23.69 4.97
CA GLN A 183 4.92 -23.34 6.33
C GLN A 183 4.42 -21.95 6.76
N LEU A 184 3.11 -21.80 6.80
CA LEU A 184 2.47 -20.59 7.30
C LEU A 184 2.39 -20.66 8.84
N ASP A 185 2.61 -19.52 9.50
CA ASP A 185 2.55 -19.44 10.97
C ASP A 185 1.10 -19.43 11.47
N SER A 186 0.15 -18.99 10.63
CA SER A 186 -1.27 -18.91 10.94
C SER A 186 -2.06 -20.07 10.32
N ASP A 187 -3.03 -20.61 11.06
CA ASP A 187 -3.99 -21.59 10.56
C ASP A 187 -5.14 -20.88 9.81
N PHE A 188 -5.32 -21.25 8.55
CA PHE A 188 -6.35 -20.72 7.67
C PHE A 188 -7.47 -21.72 7.38
N THR A 189 -7.47 -22.87 8.05
CA THR A 189 -8.41 -23.95 7.78
C THR A 189 -9.85 -23.46 8.00
N ASN A 190 -10.68 -23.55 6.97
CA ASN A 190 -12.09 -23.11 6.91
C ASN A 190 -12.32 -21.59 6.86
N THR A 191 -11.32 -20.78 6.52
CA THR A 191 -11.49 -19.33 6.43
C THR A 191 -10.83 -18.77 5.17
N ASP A 192 -11.52 -17.88 4.46
CA ASP A 192 -10.95 -17.16 3.32
C ASP A 192 -9.95 -16.10 3.82
N PRO A 193 -8.64 -16.27 3.54
CA PRO A 193 -7.60 -15.40 4.04
C PRO A 193 -7.59 -14.08 3.29
N VAL A 194 -7.21 -13.00 3.97
CA VAL A 194 -6.93 -11.74 3.29
C VAL A 194 -5.49 -11.76 2.82
N CYS A 195 -5.27 -11.60 1.51
CA CYS A 195 -3.93 -11.68 0.94
C CYS A 195 -3.65 -10.57 -0.08
N ALA A 196 -2.38 -10.23 -0.23
CA ALA A 196 -1.89 -9.42 -1.33
C ALA A 196 -0.61 -10.04 -1.87
N VAL A 197 -0.56 -10.29 -3.18
CA VAL A 197 0.62 -10.80 -3.87
C VAL A 197 1.08 -9.78 -4.87
N TRP A 198 2.38 -9.48 -4.88
CA TRP A 198 2.98 -8.62 -5.90
C TRP A 198 4.37 -9.12 -6.28
N LEU A 199 4.78 -8.74 -7.48
CA LEU A 199 6.13 -8.90 -7.97
C LEU A 199 6.88 -7.58 -7.84
N GLU A 200 8.13 -7.64 -7.41
CA GLU A 200 9.07 -6.53 -7.36
C GLU A 200 10.29 -6.84 -8.22
N SER A 201 10.76 -5.86 -8.97
CA SER A 201 11.95 -6.01 -9.80
C SER A 201 13.17 -6.29 -8.92
N GLY A 202 14.15 -7.05 -9.42
CA GLY A 202 15.40 -7.30 -8.69
C GLY A 202 16.19 -6.03 -8.32
N SER A 203 15.89 -4.91 -8.99
CA SER A 203 16.42 -3.59 -8.68
C SER A 203 15.68 -2.85 -7.55
N GLY A 204 14.53 -3.34 -7.09
CA GLY A 204 13.68 -2.73 -6.07
C GLY A 204 12.97 -1.44 -6.49
N ASN A 205 13.03 -1.09 -7.79
CA ASN A 205 12.54 0.20 -8.29
C ASN A 205 11.11 0.12 -8.85
N ASP A 206 10.73 -1.04 -9.39
CA ASP A 206 9.45 -1.25 -10.04
C ASP A 206 8.74 -2.45 -9.41
N SER A 207 7.43 -2.36 -9.29
CA SER A 207 6.58 -3.42 -8.75
C SER A 207 5.31 -3.58 -9.57
N THR A 208 4.55 -4.64 -9.32
CA THR A 208 3.18 -4.77 -9.81
C THR A 208 2.19 -4.11 -8.85
N THR A 209 1.13 -3.57 -9.41
CA THR A 209 -0.06 -3.13 -8.67
C THR A 209 -0.85 -4.34 -8.19
N SER A 210 -1.20 -4.36 -6.90
CA SER A 210 -1.96 -5.43 -6.26
C SER A 210 -2.94 -4.87 -5.23
N LYS A 211 -4.07 -5.54 -5.09
CA LYS A 211 -5.08 -5.27 -4.06
C LYS A 211 -5.13 -6.42 -3.08
N PHE A 212 -5.54 -6.13 -1.86
CA PHE A 212 -5.95 -7.16 -0.93
C PHE A 212 -7.17 -7.90 -1.49
N SER A 213 -7.03 -9.19 -1.72
CA SER A 213 -8.11 -10.12 -2.04
C SER A 213 -8.51 -10.90 -0.79
N GLN A 214 -9.77 -11.31 -0.76
CA GLN A 214 -10.35 -12.23 0.21
C GLN A 214 -11.05 -13.32 -0.59
#